data_AF-A0A2J8Q8Z3-F1
#
_entry.id   AF-A0A2J8Q8Z3-F1
#
_cell.length_a   1.000
_cell.length_b   1.000
_cell.length_c   1.000
_cell.angle_alpha   90.00
_cell.angle_beta   90.00
_cell.angle_gamma   90.00
#
_symmetry.space_group_name_H-M   'P 1'
#
loop_
_entity.id
_entity.type
_entity.pdbx_description
1 polymer ?
#
loop_
_entity_poly.entity_id
_entity_poly.type
_entity_poly.pdbx_seq_one_letter_code
_entity_poly.pdbx_strand_id
1 'polypeptide(L)'
;MASESSPLLAYRLLGEEGAALPANGAGGPGGASARKLSTFLGVVVPTVLSMFSIVVFLRIAGYAEDYTTGAVMNFASVFAVLFNGCTGIMAGANMSGELKDPSRAIPLGTIVAVAYTFFVYVLLFFLSSFTCDRTLLQEDYGFFRAISLWPPLVLIGIYATALSASMSSLIGASRILHALARDDLFGVILAPAKVVSRGGNPWAAVLYSWGLVQLVLLAGKLNTLAAVVTVFYLVAYAAVDLSCL
;
A
#
# COMPACT_ATOMS: atom_id res chain seq x y z
N MET A 1 21.82 -33.76 32.08
CA MET A 1 22.49 -33.49 30.79
C MET A 1 21.46 -32.85 29.88
N ALA A 2 21.40 -31.52 29.91
CA ALA A 2 21.76 -30.63 28.80
C ALA A 2 20.61 -30.53 27.76
N SER A 3 19.65 -29.63 27.96
CA SER A 3 19.70 -28.18 27.68
C SER A 3 19.42 -27.86 26.21
N GLU A 4 18.14 -27.87 25.82
CA GLU A 4 17.66 -27.18 24.63
C GLU A 4 17.55 -25.68 24.94
N SER A 5 18.58 -24.93 24.57
CA SER A 5 18.64 -23.47 24.68
C SER A 5 17.82 -22.83 23.55
N SER A 6 16.55 -22.55 23.81
CA SER A 6 15.70 -21.75 22.92
C SER A 6 15.92 -20.25 23.18
N PRO A 7 16.51 -19.47 22.25
CA PRO A 7 16.88 -18.06 22.46
C PRO A 7 15.70 -17.09 22.62
N LEU A 8 14.46 -17.55 22.48
CA LEU A 8 13.25 -16.72 22.61
C LEU A 8 12.78 -16.50 24.05
N LEU A 9 13.21 -17.34 25.00
CA LEU A 9 12.81 -17.23 26.41
C LEU A 9 13.65 -16.19 27.17
N ALA A 10 14.91 -15.98 26.76
CA ALA A 10 15.79 -14.96 27.33
C ALA A 10 15.31 -13.53 27.01
N TYR A 11 14.66 -13.32 25.86
CA TYR A 11 14.18 -12.01 25.45
C TYR A 11 12.92 -11.57 26.21
N ARG A 12 12.09 -12.52 26.68
CA ARG A 12 10.92 -12.22 27.51
C ARG A 12 11.28 -11.91 28.96
N LEU A 13 12.34 -12.51 29.50
CA LEU A 13 12.72 -12.35 30.91
C LEU A 13 13.55 -11.08 31.18
N LEU A 14 14.18 -10.49 30.17
CA LEU A 14 14.95 -9.25 30.31
C LEU A 14 14.12 -7.97 30.11
N GLY A 15 12.83 -8.09 29.78
CA GLY A 15 11.97 -6.95 29.44
C GLY A 15 11.10 -6.42 30.58
N GLU A 16 10.97 -7.12 31.72
CA GLU A 16 9.92 -6.84 32.71
C GLU A 16 10.35 -6.48 34.14
N GLU A 17 11.65 -6.35 34.48
CA GLU A 17 12.05 -5.81 35.80
C GLU A 17 13.05 -4.66 35.66
N GLY A 18 12.55 -3.44 35.88
CA GLY A 18 13.36 -2.22 35.90
C GLY A 18 14.13 -2.02 37.21
N ALA A 19 15.20 -1.23 37.17
CA ALA A 19 15.64 -0.36 38.28
C ALA A 19 16.88 0.48 37.92
N ALA A 20 16.68 1.80 37.90
CA ALA A 20 17.45 2.83 38.60
C ALA A 20 18.99 2.74 38.82
N LEU A 21 19.66 3.80 38.29
CA LEU A 21 20.74 4.65 38.86
C LEU A 21 22.22 4.21 38.80
N PRO A 22 23.23 5.13 38.81
CA PRO A 22 23.16 6.55 39.21
C PRO A 22 23.76 7.60 38.24
N ALA A 23 23.59 8.86 38.65
CA ALA A 23 23.98 10.11 38.00
C ALA A 23 25.42 10.57 38.31
N ASN A 24 26.11 11.09 37.28
CA ASN A 24 27.12 12.17 37.27
C ASN A 24 27.62 12.27 35.81
N GLY A 25 27.64 13.37 35.07
CA GLY A 25 27.63 14.79 35.39
C GLY A 25 28.70 15.46 34.50
N ALA A 26 28.38 15.79 33.24
CA ALA A 26 29.17 16.71 32.40
C ALA A 26 28.27 17.28 31.28
N GLY A 27 28.11 18.61 31.28
CA GLY A 27 27.15 19.32 30.44
C GLY A 27 27.58 19.55 28.98
N GLY A 28 26.57 19.74 28.14
CA GLY A 28 26.64 20.25 26.77
C GLY A 28 25.22 20.45 26.22
N PRO A 29 24.85 21.64 25.70
CA PRO A 29 23.46 22.03 25.53
C PRO A 29 22.86 21.57 24.19
N GLY A 30 21.56 21.28 24.18
CA GLY A 30 20.74 21.38 22.97
C GLY A 30 20.79 20.20 21.99
N GLY A 31 20.56 18.98 22.48
CA GLY A 31 20.11 17.90 21.59
C GLY A 31 18.66 18.16 21.20
N ALA A 32 18.43 18.86 20.09
CA ALA A 32 17.11 18.96 19.49
C ALA A 32 16.55 17.54 19.36
N SER A 33 15.43 17.29 20.04
CA SER A 33 14.61 16.09 19.80
C SER A 33 14.17 16.18 18.36
N ALA A 34 14.96 15.60 17.47
CA ALA A 34 14.60 15.37 16.09
C ALA A 34 13.41 14.43 16.17
N ARG A 35 12.22 15.01 16.18
CA ARG A 35 10.95 14.30 15.97
C ARG A 35 11.25 13.36 14.82
N LYS A 36 11.27 12.05 15.10
CA LYS A 36 11.27 11.02 14.07
C LYS A 36 10.00 11.30 13.27
N LEU A 37 10.12 12.11 12.23
CA LEU A 37 9.05 12.30 11.28
C LEU A 37 8.79 10.89 10.80
N SER A 38 7.64 10.33 11.20
CA SER A 38 7.25 9.00 10.78
C SER A 38 7.43 9.03 9.27
N THR A 39 8.27 8.14 8.76
CA THR A 39 8.60 8.04 7.33
C THR A 39 7.33 8.03 6.47
N PHE A 40 6.23 7.57 7.06
CA PHE A 40 4.87 7.70 6.57
C PHE A 40 4.46 9.16 6.29
N LEU A 41 4.45 10.05 7.29
CA LEU A 41 4.11 11.48 7.11
C LEU A 41 5.04 12.21 6.14
N GLY A 42 6.34 11.93 6.18
CA GLY A 42 7.32 12.62 5.32
C GLY A 42 7.20 12.29 3.83
N VAL A 43 6.53 11.20 3.47
CA VAL A 43 6.45 10.68 2.09
C VAL A 43 5.01 10.61 1.58
N VAL A 44 4.06 10.20 2.43
CA VAL A 44 2.63 10.18 2.11
C VAL A 44 2.09 11.60 1.94
N VAL A 45 2.50 12.55 2.78
CA VAL A 45 2.01 13.94 2.64
C VAL A 45 2.47 14.55 1.31
N PRO A 46 3.75 14.49 0.89
CA PRO A 46 4.15 15.01 -0.41
C PRO A 46 3.51 14.28 -1.60
N THR A 47 3.33 12.95 -1.54
CA THR A 47 2.69 12.21 -2.64
C THR A 47 1.21 12.52 -2.75
N VAL A 48 0.48 12.59 -1.64
CA VAL A 48 -0.93 12.98 -1.62
C VAL A 48 -1.09 14.44 -2.05
N LEU A 49 -0.20 15.33 -1.62
CA LEU A 49 -0.22 16.74 -2.03
C LEU A 49 0.12 16.91 -3.52
N SER A 50 1.05 16.11 -4.05
CA SER A 50 1.37 16.07 -5.49
C SER A 50 0.19 15.52 -6.30
N MET A 51 -0.44 14.44 -5.86
CA MET A 51 -1.66 13.89 -6.46
C MET A 51 -2.77 14.94 -6.46
N PHE A 52 -2.99 15.63 -5.34
CA PHE A 52 -3.98 16.70 -5.23
C PHE A 52 -3.67 17.85 -6.20
N SER A 53 -2.39 18.22 -6.34
CA SER A 53 -1.95 19.26 -7.29
C SER A 53 -2.21 18.85 -8.74
N ILE A 54 -1.95 17.59 -9.11
CA ILE A 54 -2.24 17.05 -10.45
C ILE A 54 -3.76 17.07 -10.72
N VAL A 55 -4.58 16.70 -9.75
CA VAL A 55 -6.04 16.71 -9.91
C VAL A 55 -6.60 18.13 -9.99
N VAL A 56 -6.06 19.08 -9.22
CA VAL A 56 -6.42 20.50 -9.31
C VAL A 56 -6.02 21.07 -10.67
N PHE A 57 -4.84 20.70 -11.18
CA PHE A 57 -4.42 21.07 -12.52
C PHE A 57 -5.37 20.52 -13.59
N LEU A 58 -5.79 19.25 -13.48
CA LEU A 58 -6.81 18.67 -14.37
C LEU A 58 -8.17 19.36 -14.26
N ARG A 59 -8.54 19.84 -13.06
CA ARG A 59 -9.76 20.65 -12.86
C ARG A 59 -9.70 21.98 -13.60
N ILE A 60 -8.54 22.64 -13.58
CA ILE A 60 -8.31 23.90 -14.31
C ILE A 60 -8.31 23.65 -15.82
N ALA A 61 -7.82 22.50 -16.28
CA ALA A 61 -7.83 22.11 -17.68
C ALA A 61 -9.23 21.71 -18.21
N GLY A 62 -10.21 21.51 -17.33
CA GLY A 62 -11.58 21.08 -17.66
C GLY A 62 -11.72 19.56 -17.70
N TYR A 63 -12.70 19.04 -16.96
CA TYR A 63 -12.99 17.60 -16.94
C TYR A 63 -13.57 17.14 -18.27
N ALA A 64 -13.10 15.97 -18.73
CA ALA A 64 -13.60 15.32 -19.93
C ALA A 64 -14.74 14.35 -19.57
N GLU A 65 -15.63 14.14 -20.53
CA GLU A 65 -16.61 13.05 -20.50
C GLU A 65 -15.86 11.72 -20.60
N ASP A 66 -16.18 10.79 -19.71
CA ASP A 66 -15.71 9.41 -19.85
C ASP A 66 -16.41 8.77 -21.05
N TYR A 67 -15.64 8.41 -22.08
CA TYR A 67 -16.17 7.82 -23.31
C TYR A 67 -16.78 6.42 -23.12
N THR A 68 -16.52 5.73 -21.99
CA THR A 68 -17.12 4.41 -21.68
C THR A 68 -18.43 4.51 -20.91
N THR A 69 -18.62 5.55 -20.10
CA THR A 69 -19.81 5.71 -19.26
C THR A 69 -20.69 6.89 -19.67
N GLY A 70 -20.21 7.77 -20.55
CA GLY A 70 -20.89 9.00 -20.99
C GLY A 70 -21.14 9.98 -19.86
N ALA A 71 -20.36 9.89 -18.78
CA ALA A 71 -20.52 10.70 -17.59
C ALA A 71 -19.34 11.67 -17.43
N VAL A 72 -19.66 12.92 -17.06
CA VAL A 72 -18.64 13.92 -16.71
C VAL A 72 -17.80 13.41 -15.54
N MET A 73 -16.49 13.31 -15.77
CA MET A 73 -15.57 13.00 -14.70
C MET A 73 -15.56 14.17 -13.70
N ASN A 74 -15.64 13.86 -12.40
CA ASN A 74 -15.60 14.86 -11.34
C ASN A 74 -14.30 14.71 -10.55
N PHE A 75 -13.96 15.73 -9.75
CA PHE A 75 -12.78 15.71 -8.88
C PHE A 75 -12.64 14.39 -8.11
N ALA A 76 -13.74 13.93 -7.51
CA ALA A 76 -13.76 12.74 -6.67
C ALA A 76 -13.47 11.44 -7.44
N SER A 77 -13.96 11.30 -8.67
CA SER A 77 -13.71 10.09 -9.47
C SER A 77 -12.25 10.03 -9.96
N VAL A 78 -11.72 11.15 -10.44
CA VAL A 78 -10.31 11.24 -10.86
C VAL A 78 -9.37 11.01 -9.68
N PHE A 79 -9.66 11.63 -8.53
CA PHE A 79 -8.90 11.40 -7.30
C PHE A 79 -8.95 9.95 -6.86
N ALA A 80 -10.12 9.32 -6.86
CA ALA A 80 -10.27 7.93 -6.45
C ALA A 80 -9.42 6.97 -7.28
N VAL A 81 -9.36 7.18 -8.60
CA VAL A 81 -8.56 6.33 -9.51
C VAL A 81 -7.06 6.60 -9.33
N LEU A 82 -6.63 7.87 -9.29
CA LEU A 82 -5.23 8.22 -9.12
C LEU A 82 -4.68 7.81 -7.75
N PHE A 83 -5.47 8.02 -6.68
CA PHE A 83 -5.10 7.61 -5.34
C PHE A 83 -4.88 6.09 -5.27
N ASN A 84 -5.80 5.30 -5.84
CA ASN A 84 -5.67 3.85 -5.89
C ASN A 84 -4.35 3.41 -6.56
N GLY A 85 -3.92 4.09 -7.62
CA GLY A 85 -2.64 3.84 -8.30
C GLY A 85 -1.37 4.14 -7.48
N CYS A 86 -1.50 4.91 -6.39
CA CYS A 86 -0.42 5.22 -5.46
C CYS A 86 -0.53 4.44 -4.13
N THR A 87 -1.56 3.60 -3.97
CA THR A 87 -1.67 2.72 -2.81
C THR A 87 -0.59 1.65 -2.84
N GLY A 88 -0.46 0.89 -1.74
CA GLY A 88 0.48 -0.24 -1.66
C GLY A 88 1.78 0.05 -0.91
N ILE A 89 1.94 1.24 -0.34
CA ILE A 89 3.07 1.61 0.55
C ILE A 89 3.19 0.61 1.72
N MET A 90 2.07 0.07 2.20
CA MET A 90 2.04 -0.93 3.28
C MET A 90 2.35 -2.37 2.85
N ALA A 91 2.51 -2.65 1.55
CA ALA A 91 2.83 -4.01 1.09
C ALA A 91 4.14 -4.52 1.70
N GLY A 92 5.13 -3.64 1.90
CA GLY A 92 6.39 -3.98 2.58
C GLY A 92 6.22 -4.31 4.06
N ALA A 93 5.26 -3.69 4.75
CA ALA A 93 4.97 -3.98 6.16
C ALA A 93 4.26 -5.33 6.34
N ASN A 94 3.42 -5.72 5.36
CA ASN A 94 2.68 -6.99 5.39
C ASN A 94 3.59 -8.24 5.33
N MET A 95 4.84 -8.08 4.90
CA MET A 95 5.85 -9.15 4.85
C MET A 95 6.97 -8.96 5.89
N SER A 96 6.80 -8.04 6.84
CA SER A 96 7.80 -7.68 7.86
C SER A 96 8.35 -8.88 8.65
N GLY A 97 7.53 -9.90 8.91
CA GLY A 97 7.93 -11.11 9.63
C GLY A 97 8.93 -12.02 8.91
N GLU A 98 9.16 -11.80 7.61
CA GLU A 98 10.12 -12.57 6.78
C GLU A 98 11.41 -11.79 6.51
N LEU A 99 11.51 -10.56 6.99
CA LEU A 99 12.70 -9.74 6.81
C LEU A 99 13.74 -10.04 7.88
N LYS A 100 15.02 -10.05 7.48
CA LYS A 100 16.16 -10.18 8.40
C LYS A 100 16.20 -9.06 9.44
N ASP A 101 15.95 -7.81 9.02
CA ASP A 101 15.99 -6.60 9.86
C ASP A 101 14.82 -5.64 9.53
N PRO A 102 13.60 -5.89 10.04
CA PRO A 102 12.40 -5.15 9.64
C PRO A 102 12.46 -3.66 9.99
N SER A 103 13.01 -3.32 11.17
CA SER A 103 13.05 -1.94 11.69
C SER A 103 13.83 -0.96 10.81
N ARG A 104 14.78 -1.44 10.00
CA ARG A 104 15.55 -0.60 9.07
C ARG A 104 15.10 -0.79 7.62
N ALA A 105 14.77 -2.01 7.22
CA ALA A 105 14.45 -2.33 5.84
C ALA A 105 13.08 -1.79 5.40
N ILE A 106 12.06 -1.79 6.27
CA ILE A 106 10.73 -1.26 5.96
C ILE A 106 10.80 0.25 5.65
N PRO A 107 11.33 1.13 6.53
CA PRO A 107 11.34 2.56 6.25
C PRO A 107 12.22 2.90 5.03
N LEU A 108 13.40 2.28 4.90
CA LEU A 108 14.30 2.54 3.78
C LEU A 108 13.67 2.11 2.44
N GLY A 109 13.13 0.88 2.38
CA GLY A 109 12.49 0.36 1.19
C GLY A 109 11.29 1.20 0.77
N THR A 110 10.48 1.64 1.74
CA THR A 110 9.31 2.47 1.49
C THR A 110 9.67 3.83 0.90
N ILE A 111 10.67 4.54 1.48
CA ILE A 111 11.12 5.84 0.95
C ILE A 111 11.63 5.71 -0.48
N VAL A 112 12.50 4.72 -0.72
CA VAL A 112 13.12 4.53 -2.04
C VAL A 112 12.07 4.15 -3.08
N ALA A 113 11.13 3.26 -2.74
CA ALA A 113 10.06 2.86 -3.65
C ALA A 113 9.13 4.02 -4.02
N VAL A 114 8.75 4.87 -3.05
CA VAL A 114 7.90 6.03 -3.33
C VAL A 114 8.65 7.09 -4.14
N ALA A 115 9.91 7.37 -3.81
CA ALA A 115 10.72 8.32 -4.59
C ALA A 115 10.89 7.86 -6.04
N TYR A 116 11.11 6.55 -6.25
CA TYR A 116 11.24 5.95 -7.58
C TYR A 116 9.93 6.05 -8.38
N THR A 117 8.80 5.64 -7.80
CA THR A 117 7.49 5.71 -8.47
C THR A 117 7.07 7.14 -8.77
N PHE A 118 7.32 8.08 -7.85
CA PHE A 118 7.10 9.51 -8.08
C PHE A 118 7.90 10.02 -9.29
N PHE A 119 9.19 9.70 -9.37
CA PHE A 119 10.02 10.10 -10.51
C PHE A 119 9.52 9.51 -11.83
N VAL A 120 9.15 8.23 -11.85
CA VAL A 120 8.61 7.56 -13.04
C VAL A 120 7.29 8.20 -13.48
N TYR A 121 6.37 8.52 -12.56
CA TYR A 121 5.10 9.17 -12.91
C TYR A 121 5.30 10.59 -13.47
N VAL A 122 6.19 11.38 -12.88
CA VAL A 122 6.51 12.73 -13.40
C VAL A 122 7.12 12.63 -14.79
N LEU A 123 8.08 11.72 -14.99
CA LEU A 123 8.70 11.50 -16.30
C LEU A 123 7.68 11.10 -17.36
N LEU A 124 6.78 10.15 -17.04
CA LEU A 124 5.72 9.73 -17.96
C LEU A 124 4.73 10.86 -18.26
N PHE A 125 4.39 11.69 -17.28
CA PHE A 125 3.52 12.85 -17.49
C PHE A 125 4.13 13.84 -18.50
N PHE A 126 5.41 14.20 -18.35
CA PHE A 126 6.07 15.11 -19.29
C PHE A 126 6.21 14.48 -20.69
N LEU A 127 6.67 13.23 -20.78
CA LEU A 127 6.80 12.54 -22.07
C LEU A 127 5.46 12.42 -22.80
N SER A 128 4.39 12.07 -22.08
CA SER A 128 3.04 11.96 -22.66
C SER A 128 2.52 13.32 -23.11
N SER A 129 2.78 14.38 -22.35
CA SER A 129 2.35 15.75 -22.69
C SER A 129 3.04 16.31 -23.93
N PHE A 130 4.31 15.96 -24.16
CA PHE A 130 5.03 16.39 -25.38
C PHE A 130 4.72 15.54 -26.62
N THR A 131 4.22 14.32 -26.45
CA THR A 131 4.08 13.34 -27.55
C THR A 131 2.63 13.13 -27.99
N CYS A 132 1.64 13.32 -27.11
CA CYS A 132 0.25 12.91 -27.35
C CYS A 132 -0.70 14.10 -27.48
N ASP A 133 -1.60 14.04 -28.46
CA ASP A 133 -2.71 14.99 -28.58
C ASP A 133 -3.78 14.77 -27.50
N ARG A 134 -4.43 15.88 -27.10
CA ARG A 134 -5.45 15.87 -26.04
C ARG A 134 -6.64 14.96 -26.35
N THR A 135 -7.04 14.87 -27.62
CA THR A 135 -8.17 14.03 -28.07
C THR A 135 -7.85 12.55 -27.90
N LEU A 136 -6.66 12.12 -28.30
CA LEU A 136 -6.19 10.73 -28.16
C LEU A 136 -6.17 10.28 -26.69
N LEU A 137 -5.71 11.16 -25.79
CA LEU A 137 -5.67 10.89 -24.34
C LEU A 137 -7.06 10.81 -23.68
N GLN A 138 -8.07 11.44 -24.30
CA GLN A 138 -9.45 11.44 -23.79
C GLN A 138 -10.25 10.25 -24.29
N GLU A 139 -10.00 9.78 -25.52
CA GLU A 139 -10.83 8.77 -26.18
C GLU A 139 -10.28 7.34 -26.08
N ASP A 140 -9.00 7.15 -25.73
CA ASP A 140 -8.38 5.81 -25.69
C ASP A 140 -7.55 5.57 -24.41
N TYR A 141 -8.04 4.69 -23.52
CA TYR A 141 -7.29 4.22 -22.34
C TYR A 141 -6.06 3.38 -22.72
N GLY A 142 -6.06 2.81 -23.92
CA GLY A 142 -4.98 2.02 -24.49
C GLY A 142 -3.95 2.83 -25.27
N PHE A 143 -3.92 4.17 -25.15
CA PHE A 143 -3.04 5.02 -25.97
C PHE A 143 -1.55 4.61 -25.95
N PHE A 144 -1.07 4.04 -24.83
CA PHE A 144 0.29 3.49 -24.73
C PHE A 144 0.59 2.38 -25.75
N ARG A 145 -0.42 1.61 -26.17
CA ARG A 145 -0.28 0.58 -27.20
C ARG A 145 0.03 1.17 -28.58
N ALA A 146 -0.52 2.35 -28.88
CA ALA A 146 -0.34 3.02 -30.16
C ALA A 146 1.05 3.68 -30.29
N ILE A 147 1.64 4.11 -29.16
CA ILE A 147 2.94 4.81 -29.13
C ILE A 147 4.11 3.82 -29.01
N SER A 148 3.86 2.62 -28.49
CA SER A 148 4.92 1.64 -28.26
C SER A 148 5.51 1.11 -29.57
N LEU A 149 6.84 0.99 -29.60
CA LEU A 149 7.59 0.39 -30.71
C LEU A 149 7.10 -1.04 -31.03
N TRP A 150 6.62 -1.76 -30.00
CA TRP A 150 6.02 -3.08 -30.16
C TRP A 150 4.73 -3.21 -29.32
N PRO A 151 3.54 -3.06 -29.94
CA PRO A 151 2.25 -3.07 -29.25
C PRO A 151 1.97 -4.23 -28.27
N PRO A 152 2.40 -5.49 -28.52
CA PRO A 152 2.20 -6.59 -27.59
C PRO A 152 2.93 -6.42 -26.26
N LEU A 153 4.04 -5.67 -26.25
CA LEU A 153 4.86 -5.50 -25.06
C LEU A 153 4.10 -4.77 -23.94
N VAL A 154 3.30 -3.76 -24.32
CA VAL A 154 2.45 -3.01 -23.38
C VAL A 154 1.40 -3.93 -22.77
N LEU A 155 0.77 -4.78 -23.59
CA LEU A 155 -0.24 -5.72 -23.13
C LEU A 155 0.35 -6.73 -22.12
N ILE A 156 1.51 -7.31 -22.44
CA ILE A 156 2.22 -8.25 -21.56
C ILE A 156 2.59 -7.55 -20.25
N GLY A 157 3.07 -6.31 -20.30
CA GLY A 157 3.41 -5.52 -19.12
C GLY A 157 2.21 -5.23 -18.22
N ILE A 158 1.06 -4.89 -18.81
CA ILE A 158 -0.20 -4.68 -18.07
C ILE A 158 -0.62 -5.97 -17.36
N TYR A 159 -0.63 -7.11 -18.06
CA TYR A 159 -0.99 -8.40 -17.46
C TYR A 159 0.00 -8.82 -16.37
N ALA A 160 1.31 -8.69 -16.61
CA ALA A 160 2.34 -9.04 -15.63
C ALA A 160 2.23 -8.20 -14.36
N THR A 161 2.07 -6.87 -14.50
CA THR A 161 1.91 -5.95 -13.37
C THR A 161 0.62 -6.22 -12.61
N ALA A 162 -0.51 -6.40 -13.32
CA ALA A 162 -1.80 -6.68 -12.69
C ALA A 162 -1.79 -8.01 -11.91
N LEU A 163 -1.25 -9.07 -12.49
CA LEU A 163 -1.13 -10.37 -11.83
C LEU A 163 -0.21 -10.30 -10.60
N SER A 164 0.93 -9.62 -10.71
CA SER A 164 1.87 -9.43 -9.60
C SER A 164 1.22 -8.65 -8.44
N ALA A 165 0.55 -7.54 -8.74
CA ALA A 165 -0.15 -6.72 -7.75
C ALA A 165 -1.29 -7.49 -7.07
N SER A 166 -2.06 -8.26 -7.85
CA SER A 166 -3.15 -9.12 -7.33
C SER A 166 -2.61 -10.21 -6.39
N MET A 167 -1.54 -10.90 -6.78
CA MET A 167 -0.94 -11.95 -5.96
C MET A 167 -0.34 -11.39 -4.66
N SER A 168 0.36 -10.27 -4.75
CA SER A 168 0.91 -9.58 -3.57
C SER A 168 -0.19 -9.17 -2.59
N SER A 169 -1.29 -8.62 -3.10
CA SER A 169 -2.45 -8.21 -2.29
C SER A 169 -3.16 -9.40 -1.65
N LEU A 170 -3.31 -10.52 -2.38
CA LEU A 170 -3.92 -11.74 -1.86
C LEU A 170 -3.09 -12.38 -0.74
N ILE A 171 -1.77 -12.43 -0.91
CA ILE A 171 -0.83 -12.94 0.11
C ILE A 171 -0.81 -12.01 1.33
N GLY A 172 -0.77 -10.69 1.12
CA GLY A 172 -0.84 -9.72 2.21
C GLY A 172 -2.14 -9.81 3.01
N ALA A 173 -3.28 -9.83 2.32
CA ALA A 173 -4.59 -9.91 2.95
C ALA A 173 -4.78 -11.21 3.77
N SER A 174 -4.35 -12.36 3.23
CA SER A 174 -4.45 -13.64 3.94
C SER A 174 -3.60 -13.68 5.21
N ARG A 175 -2.41 -13.06 5.22
CA ARG A 175 -1.57 -12.95 6.43
C ARG A 175 -2.19 -12.06 7.51
N ILE A 176 -2.73 -10.90 7.12
CA ILE A 176 -3.45 -10.01 8.05
C ILE A 176 -4.67 -10.72 8.62
N LEU A 177 -5.47 -11.36 7.76
CA LEU A 177 -6.66 -12.09 8.18
C LEU A 177 -6.32 -13.25 9.13
N HIS A 178 -5.23 -13.96 8.86
CA HIS A 178 -4.75 -15.04 9.72
C HIS A 178 -4.28 -14.52 11.09
N ALA A 179 -3.57 -13.40 11.14
CA ALA A 179 -3.17 -12.76 12.40
C ALA A 179 -4.40 -12.35 13.22
N LEU A 180 -5.37 -11.68 12.60
CA LEU A 180 -6.63 -11.29 13.24
C LEU A 180 -7.43 -12.50 13.76
N ALA A 181 -7.45 -13.62 13.03
CA ALA A 181 -8.10 -14.85 13.46
C ALA A 181 -7.41 -15.51 14.66
N ARG A 182 -6.09 -15.30 14.82
CA ARG A 182 -5.32 -15.81 15.95
C ARG A 182 -5.54 -14.99 17.22
N ASP A 183 -5.85 -13.71 17.08
CA ASP A 183 -6.15 -12.80 18.19
C ASP A 183 -7.59 -12.97 18.73
N ASP A 184 -8.35 -13.97 18.23
CA ASP A 184 -9.73 -14.34 18.61
C ASP A 184 -10.73 -13.15 18.67
N LEU A 185 -10.41 -12.04 17.99
CA LEU A 185 -11.15 -10.78 18.01
C LEU A 185 -12.60 -10.91 17.50
N PHE A 186 -12.86 -11.91 16.65
CA PHE A 186 -14.15 -12.14 15.99
C PHE A 186 -14.64 -13.60 16.09
N GLY A 187 -14.29 -14.29 17.19
CA GLY A 187 -14.24 -15.74 17.43
C GLY A 187 -15.24 -16.73 16.77
N VAL A 188 -16.39 -16.31 16.23
CA VAL A 188 -17.34 -17.21 15.54
C VAL A 188 -17.26 -17.11 14.01
N ILE A 189 -16.99 -15.94 13.44
CA ILE A 189 -16.98 -15.73 11.97
C ILE A 189 -15.62 -16.09 11.34
N LEU A 190 -14.53 -15.98 12.10
CA LEU A 190 -13.16 -16.29 11.62
C LEU A 190 -12.62 -17.67 12.05
N ALA A 191 -13.41 -18.48 12.76
CA ALA A 191 -13.02 -19.83 13.18
C ALA A 191 -12.46 -20.74 12.04
N PRO A 192 -13.04 -20.75 10.81
CA PRO A 192 -12.48 -21.56 9.71
C PRO A 192 -11.17 -20.98 9.12
N ALA A 193 -10.87 -19.69 9.32
CA ALA A 193 -9.63 -19.06 8.85
C ALA A 193 -8.42 -19.37 9.76
N LYS A 194 -8.64 -19.99 10.92
CA LYS A 194 -7.61 -20.43 11.87
C LYS A 194 -6.88 -21.70 11.42
N VAL A 195 -7.38 -22.39 10.39
CA VAL A 195 -6.78 -23.63 9.88
C VAL A 195 -5.50 -23.32 9.11
N VAL A 196 -4.37 -23.76 9.65
CA VAL A 196 -3.04 -23.61 9.04
C VAL A 196 -2.59 -24.96 8.46
N SER A 197 -1.89 -24.93 7.33
CA SER A 197 -1.24 -26.12 6.79
C SER A 197 -0.03 -26.52 7.64
N ARG A 198 0.40 -27.77 7.54
CA ARG A 198 1.52 -28.37 8.29
C ARG A 198 2.87 -27.64 8.13
N GLY A 199 2.98 -26.76 7.12
CA GLY A 199 4.14 -25.89 6.86
C GLY A 199 3.99 -24.42 7.30
N GLY A 200 3.00 -24.06 8.12
CA GLY A 200 2.82 -22.69 8.62
C GLY A 200 2.16 -21.71 7.64
N ASN A 201 1.74 -22.16 6.46
CA ASN A 201 1.05 -21.34 5.46
C ASN A 201 -0.48 -21.32 5.70
N PRO A 202 -1.11 -20.12 5.85
CA PRO A 202 -2.54 -20.00 6.09
C PRO A 202 -3.38 -20.14 4.80
N TRP A 203 -3.41 -21.35 4.22
CA TRP A 203 -4.15 -21.64 2.99
C TRP A 203 -5.66 -21.37 3.10
N ALA A 204 -6.26 -21.61 4.28
CA ALA A 204 -7.68 -21.34 4.52
C ALA A 204 -8.00 -19.83 4.48
N ALA A 205 -7.09 -18.99 4.99
CA ALA A 205 -7.24 -17.53 4.93
C ALA A 205 -7.14 -17.02 3.48
N VAL A 206 -6.30 -17.64 2.63
CA VAL A 206 -6.21 -17.33 1.20
C VAL A 206 -7.49 -17.66 0.45
N LEU A 207 -8.09 -18.83 0.71
CA LEU A 207 -9.36 -19.21 0.08
C LEU A 207 -10.52 -18.31 0.52
N TYR A 208 -10.53 -17.92 1.80
CA TYR A 208 -11.56 -17.00 2.31
C TYR A 208 -11.44 -15.61 1.68
N SER A 209 -10.23 -15.06 1.60
CA SER A 209 -10.00 -13.75 0.94
C SER A 209 -10.31 -13.81 -0.55
N TRP A 210 -9.94 -14.90 -1.24
CA TRP A 210 -10.31 -15.12 -2.64
C TRP A 210 -11.82 -15.16 -2.85
N GLY A 211 -12.56 -15.92 -2.03
CA GLY A 211 -14.02 -16.02 -2.12
C GLY A 211 -14.73 -14.69 -1.87
N LEU A 212 -14.25 -13.91 -0.89
CA LEU A 212 -14.80 -12.59 -0.60
C LEU A 212 -14.54 -11.60 -1.75
N VAL A 213 -13.33 -11.59 -2.30
CA VAL A 213 -13.00 -10.77 -3.47
C VAL A 213 -13.86 -11.16 -4.68
N GLN A 214 -14.06 -12.45 -4.92
CA GLN A 214 -14.88 -12.93 -6.03
C GLN A 214 -16.36 -12.47 -5.91
N LEU A 215 -16.91 -12.48 -4.69
CA LEU A 215 -18.26 -11.98 -4.42
C LEU A 215 -18.37 -10.48 -4.72
N VAL A 216 -17.39 -9.68 -4.28
CA VAL A 216 -17.34 -8.24 -4.54
C VAL A 216 -17.23 -7.94 -6.04
N LEU A 217 -16.41 -8.70 -6.77
CA LEU A 217 -16.25 -8.54 -8.22
C LEU A 217 -17.52 -8.87 -9.00
N LEU A 218 -18.32 -9.84 -8.55
CA LEU A 218 -19.59 -10.19 -9.18
C LEU A 218 -20.66 -9.10 -9.02
N ALA A 219 -20.52 -8.20 -8.04
CA ALA A 219 -21.51 -7.20 -7.72
C ALA A 219 -21.27 -5.80 -8.34
N GLY A 220 -20.05 -5.47 -8.81
CA GLY A 220 -19.66 -4.07 -9.05
C GLY A 220 -18.93 -3.76 -10.36
N LYS A 221 -19.16 -2.56 -10.89
CA LYS A 221 -18.37 -1.95 -11.99
C LYS A 221 -17.00 -1.48 -11.46
N LEU A 222 -15.95 -1.57 -12.30
CA LEU A 222 -14.56 -1.25 -11.92
C LEU A 222 -14.40 0.14 -11.28
N ASN A 223 -15.03 1.17 -11.84
CA ASN A 223 -14.91 2.54 -11.34
C ASN A 223 -15.51 2.70 -9.92
N THR A 224 -16.63 2.02 -9.65
CA THR A 224 -17.25 2.00 -8.32
C THR A 224 -16.37 1.25 -7.31
N LEU A 225 -15.79 0.12 -7.72
CA LEU A 225 -14.87 -0.65 -6.87
C LEU A 225 -13.63 0.16 -6.50
N ALA A 226 -13.04 0.89 -7.46
CA ALA A 226 -11.90 1.76 -7.21
C ALA A 226 -12.21 2.85 -6.16
N ALA A 227 -13.39 3.47 -6.24
CA ALA A 227 -13.82 4.46 -5.26
C ALA A 227 -13.98 3.85 -3.85
N VAL A 228 -14.61 2.68 -3.75
CA VAL A 228 -14.80 1.97 -2.48
C VAL A 228 -13.46 1.57 -1.85
N VAL A 229 -12.54 1.01 -2.64
CA VAL A 229 -11.20 0.62 -2.18
C VAL A 229 -10.42 1.83 -1.68
N THR A 230 -10.48 2.96 -2.37
CA THR A 230 -9.83 4.21 -1.94
C THR A 230 -10.33 4.68 -0.57
N VAL A 231 -11.64 4.62 -0.31
CA VAL A 231 -12.20 4.98 1.01
C VAL A 231 -11.64 4.08 2.11
N PHE A 232 -11.61 2.76 1.90
CA PHE A 232 -11.04 1.84 2.89
C PHE A 232 -9.56 2.08 3.16
N TYR A 233 -8.76 2.35 2.12
CA TYR A 233 -7.35 2.69 2.30
C TYR A 233 -7.14 4.01 3.05
N LEU A 234 -7.94 5.05 2.74
CA LEU A 234 -7.85 6.33 3.44
C LEU A 234 -8.19 6.19 4.92
N VAL A 235 -9.24 5.43 5.25
CA VAL A 235 -9.61 5.15 6.65
C VAL A 235 -8.49 4.38 7.37
N ALA A 236 -7.90 3.36 6.72
CA ALA A 236 -6.79 2.61 7.29
C ALA A 236 -5.56 3.51 7.53
N TYR A 237 -5.22 4.38 6.58
CA TYR A 237 -4.10 5.31 6.72
C TYR A 237 -4.35 6.36 7.80
N ALA A 238 -5.57 6.90 7.88
CA ALA A 238 -5.97 7.82 8.95
C ALA A 238 -5.91 7.15 10.33
N ALA A 239 -6.35 5.90 10.44
CA ALA A 239 -6.28 5.15 11.69
C ALA A 239 -4.83 4.91 12.14
N VAL A 240 -3.94 4.56 11.20
CA VAL A 240 -2.50 4.37 11.50
C VAL A 240 -1.86 5.69 11.93
N ASP A 241 -2.13 6.78 11.23
CA ASP A 241 -1.57 8.10 11.56
C ASP A 241 -2.06 8.58 12.94
N LEU A 242 -3.36 8.44 13.21
CA LEU A 242 -3.94 8.75 14.52
C LEU A 242 -3.37 7.88 15.64
N SER A 243 -3.10 6.61 15.37
CA SER A 243 -2.49 5.71 16.38
C SER A 243 -1.03 6.05 16.68
N CYS A 244 -0.37 6.80 15.79
CA CYS A 244 1.02 7.22 15.94
C CYS A 244 1.17 8.64 16.54
N LEU A 245 0.07 9.36 16.74
CA LEU A 245 0.01 10.72 17.29
C LEU A 245 -0.27 10.65 18.79
#